data_AF-A0A7W1QUV5-F1
#
_entry.id   AF-A0A7W1QUV5-F1
#
_cell.length_a   1.000
_cell.length_b   1.000
_cell.length_c   1.000
_cell.angle_alpha   90.00
_cell.angle_beta   90.00
_cell.angle_gamma   90.00
#
_symmetry.space_group_name_H-M   'P 1'
#
loop_
_entity.id
_entity.type
_entity.pdbx_description
1 polymer ?
#
loop_
_entity_poly.entity_id
_entity_poly.type
_entity_poly.pdbx_seq_one_letter_code
_entity_poly.pdbx_strand_id
1 'polypeptide(L)'
;WTREKEADWDGFADTFLPGASLFPAARPVKPQTVDQFADRMKRLRAEGKLATLEETPLGCEVRIFGNVAVAFFGCEMLENGSTVTRDVSAAVLVRDQDRWRIAAQAWDNETETRKIPDDLAVREAP
;
A
#
# COMPACT_ATOMS: atom_id res chain seq x y z
N TRP A 1 -5.20 3.89 10.87
CA TRP A 1 -5.19 4.73 12.09
C TRP A 1 -6.62 5.02 12.54
N THR A 2 -6.80 5.41 13.80
CA THR A 2 -8.11 5.87 14.33
C THR A 2 -8.05 7.37 14.65
N ARG A 3 -9.13 7.91 15.22
CA ARG A 3 -9.15 9.31 15.68
C ARG A 3 -8.20 9.51 16.86
N GLU A 4 -8.06 8.50 17.72
CA GLU A 4 -7.30 8.51 18.97
C GLU A 4 -5.87 7.99 18.81
N LYS A 5 -5.59 7.22 17.76
CA LYS A 5 -4.28 6.58 17.53
C LYS A 5 -3.74 6.93 16.15
N GLU A 6 -2.54 7.50 16.11
CA GLU A 6 -1.82 7.78 14.86
C GLU A 6 -1.31 6.51 14.18
N ALA A 7 -0.95 6.63 12.90
CA ALA A 7 -0.22 5.58 12.20
C ALA A 7 1.25 5.54 12.65
N ASP A 8 1.87 4.37 12.53
CA ASP A 8 3.31 4.22 12.70
C ASP A 8 4.02 4.63 11.41
N TRP A 9 4.27 5.93 11.25
CA TRP A 9 4.89 6.48 10.05
C TRP A 9 6.35 6.05 9.87
N ASP A 10 7.07 5.91 10.98
CA ASP A 10 8.48 5.50 10.96
C ASP A 10 8.59 4.01 10.61
N GLY A 11 7.74 3.17 11.23
CA GLY A 11 7.63 1.76 10.88
C GLY A 11 7.21 1.56 9.42
N PHE A 12 6.26 2.36 8.92
CA PHE A 12 5.89 2.37 7.50
C PHE A 12 7.09 2.71 6.61
N ALA A 13 7.78 3.82 6.86
CA ALA A 13 8.90 4.26 6.04
C ALA A 13 10.07 3.26 6.05
N ASP A 14 10.32 2.62 7.19
CA ASP A 14 11.40 1.63 7.36
C ASP A 14 11.15 0.30 6.59
N THR A 15 9.93 0.06 6.12
CA THR A 15 9.65 -1.06 5.18
C THR A 15 10.20 -0.82 3.77
N PHE A 16 10.48 0.44 3.42
CA PHE A 16 10.99 0.82 2.11
C PHE A 16 12.52 0.94 2.11
N LEU A 17 13.11 0.76 0.92
CA LEU A 17 14.49 1.12 0.66
C LEU A 17 14.62 2.65 0.60
N PRO A 18 15.70 3.27 1.13
CA PRO A 18 15.97 4.67 0.89
C PRO A 18 15.95 5.00 -0.61
N GLY A 19 15.14 5.97 -1.02
CA GLY A 19 14.94 6.34 -2.43
C GLY A 19 13.89 5.51 -3.19
N ALA A 20 13.13 4.64 -2.50
CA ALA A 20 12.03 3.91 -3.13
C ALA A 20 10.99 4.85 -3.75
N SER A 21 10.41 4.39 -4.86
CA SER A 21 9.42 5.14 -5.64
C SER A 21 8.03 4.53 -5.53
N LEU A 22 7.03 5.39 -5.33
CA LEU A 22 5.62 5.05 -5.27
C LEU A 22 4.89 5.60 -6.51
N PHE A 23 4.03 4.78 -7.11
CA PHE A 23 3.29 5.12 -8.34
C PHE A 23 1.77 4.94 -8.12
N PRO A 24 1.05 6.03 -7.80
CA PRO A 24 -0.38 5.96 -7.52
C PRO A 24 -1.24 5.55 -8.71
N ALA A 25 -2.50 5.20 -8.45
CA ALA A 25 -3.53 4.92 -9.45
C ALA A 25 -3.80 6.08 -10.43
N ALA A 26 -3.52 7.33 -10.02
CA ALA A 26 -3.77 8.51 -10.85
C ALA A 26 -3.01 8.47 -12.19
N ARG A 27 -3.66 8.98 -13.25
CA ARG A 27 -3.09 9.08 -14.60
C ARG A 27 -3.18 10.53 -15.11
N PRO A 28 -2.16 11.07 -15.82
CA PRO A 28 -0.87 10.44 -16.13
C PRO A 28 -0.06 10.14 -14.86
N VAL A 29 0.80 9.11 -14.93
CA VAL A 29 1.58 8.64 -13.78
C VAL A 29 2.50 9.76 -13.30
N LYS A 30 2.47 10.01 -11.99
CA LYS A 30 3.41 10.90 -11.30
C LYS A 30 4.05 10.13 -10.14
N PRO A 31 5.34 9.79 -10.22
CA PRO A 31 6.02 9.15 -9.11
C PRO A 31 6.08 10.10 -7.90
N GLN A 32 6.10 9.52 -6.71
CA GLN A 32 6.36 10.24 -5.46
C GLN A 32 7.27 9.42 -4.56
N THR A 33 7.96 10.10 -3.65
CA THR A 33 8.75 9.43 -2.60
C THR A 33 7.85 8.92 -1.48
N VAL A 34 8.41 8.03 -0.65
CA VAL A 34 7.75 7.53 0.57
C VAL A 34 7.39 8.70 1.51
N ASP A 35 8.30 9.66 1.69
CA ASP A 35 8.05 10.85 2.53
C ASP A 35 6.91 11.72 1.98
N GLN A 36 6.89 11.95 0.67
CA GLN A 36 5.82 12.73 0.02
C GLN A 36 4.45 12.04 0.20
N PHE A 37 4.41 10.71 0.12
CA PHE A 37 3.21 9.95 0.38
C PHE A 37 2.79 10.06 1.86
N ALA A 38 3.71 9.85 2.80
CA ALA A 38 3.44 9.93 4.24
C ALA A 38 2.93 11.33 4.63
N ASP A 39 3.56 12.40 4.12
CA ASP A 39 3.15 13.78 4.36
C ASP A 39 1.77 14.08 3.80
N ARG A 40 1.42 13.53 2.63
CA ARG A 40 0.08 13.64 2.07
C ARG A 40 -0.94 12.96 2.98
N MET A 41 -0.66 11.75 3.47
CA MET A 41 -1.56 11.01 4.36
C MET A 41 -1.75 11.71 5.71
N LYS A 42 -0.65 12.21 6.31
CA LYS A 42 -0.69 13.05 7.51
C LYS A 42 -1.56 14.29 7.31
N ARG A 43 -1.45 14.96 6.17
CA ARG A 43 -2.27 16.13 5.83
C ARG A 43 -3.75 15.79 5.69
N LEU A 44 -4.10 14.69 5.00
CA LEU A 44 -5.49 14.24 4.87
C LEU A 44 -6.13 13.96 6.23
N ARG A 45 -5.36 13.38 7.16
CA ARG A 45 -5.79 13.18 8.55
C ARG A 45 -5.97 14.49 9.29
N ALA A 46 -4.97 15.38 9.26
CA ALA A 46 -5.00 16.66 9.96
C ALA A 46 -6.14 17.58 9.51
N GLU A 47 -6.48 17.54 8.21
CA GLU A 47 -7.59 18.28 7.62
C GLU A 47 -8.96 17.61 7.86
N GLY A 48 -8.99 16.44 8.53
CA GLY A 48 -10.22 15.69 8.80
C GLY A 48 -10.85 15.02 7.57
N LYS A 49 -10.19 15.05 6.41
CA LYS A 49 -10.65 14.41 5.16
C LYS A 49 -10.56 12.88 5.26
N LEU A 50 -9.57 12.38 5.98
CA LEU A 50 -9.38 10.96 6.27
C LEU A 50 -9.12 10.76 7.76
N ALA A 51 -10.18 10.88 8.56
CA ALA A 51 -10.15 10.82 10.01
C ALA A 51 -9.85 9.41 10.54
N THR A 52 -10.37 8.38 9.87
CA THR A 52 -10.02 6.97 10.15
C THR A 52 -9.68 6.27 8.84
N LEU A 53 -8.73 5.33 8.93
CA LEU A 53 -8.35 4.46 7.83
C LEU A 53 -8.01 3.10 8.43
N GLU A 54 -8.68 2.06 7.95
CA GLU A 54 -8.35 0.67 8.27
C GLU A 54 -8.00 -0.03 6.96
N GLU A 55 -6.86 -0.69 6.93
CA GLU A 55 -6.37 -1.42 5.76
C GLU A 55 -6.35 -2.91 6.11
N THR A 56 -7.03 -3.71 5.29
CA THR A 56 -7.13 -5.16 5.43
C THR A 56 -6.45 -5.81 4.23
N PRO A 57 -5.30 -6.47 4.42
CA PRO A 57 -4.69 -7.29 3.38
C PRO A 57 -5.65 -8.40 2.93
N LEU A 58 -5.69 -8.64 1.63
CA LEU A 58 -6.52 -9.68 1.01
C LEU A 58 -5.65 -10.88 0.63
N GLY A 59 -5.54 -11.18 -0.67
CA GLY A 59 -4.65 -12.21 -1.19
C GLY A 59 -3.30 -11.66 -1.62
N CYS A 60 -2.27 -12.52 -1.66
CA CYS A 60 -0.91 -12.13 -2.03
C CYS A 60 -0.21 -13.23 -2.85
N GLU A 61 0.30 -12.88 -4.03
CA GLU A 61 1.23 -13.73 -4.78
C GLU A 61 2.64 -13.17 -4.69
N VAL A 62 3.60 -13.98 -4.21
CA VAL A 62 5.01 -13.61 -4.13
C VAL A 62 5.88 -14.55 -4.96
N ARG A 63 6.74 -13.98 -5.81
CA ARG A 63 7.75 -14.71 -6.58
C ARG A 63 9.14 -14.27 -6.14
N ILE A 64 9.95 -15.23 -5.70
CA ILE A 64 11.28 -14.98 -5.11
C ILE A 64 12.38 -15.60 -5.98
N PHE A 65 13.47 -14.87 -6.20
CA PHE A 65 14.73 -15.39 -6.75
C PHE A 65 15.93 -14.76 -6.03
N GLY A 66 16.60 -15.55 -5.18
CA GLY A 66 17.73 -15.07 -4.40
C GLY A 66 17.37 -13.88 -3.51
N ASN A 67 17.99 -12.72 -3.80
CA ASN A 67 17.80 -11.47 -3.04
C ASN A 67 16.77 -10.51 -3.66
N VAL A 68 15.96 -10.98 -4.61
CA VAL A 68 14.90 -10.20 -5.26
C VAL A 68 13.57 -10.93 -5.15
N ALA A 69 12.49 -10.17 -4.95
CA ALA A 69 11.13 -10.69 -5.05
C ALA A 69 10.20 -9.69 -5.74
N VAL A 70 9.14 -10.20 -6.33
CA VAL A 70 7.99 -9.41 -6.78
C VAL A 70 6.74 -9.90 -6.07
N ALA A 71 5.92 -8.97 -5.60
CA ALA A 71 4.67 -9.27 -4.93
C ALA A 71 3.51 -8.56 -5.63
N PHE A 72 2.41 -9.27 -5.83
CA PHE A 72 1.11 -8.70 -6.15
C PHE A 72 0.18 -8.97 -4.98
N PHE A 73 -0.51 -7.95 -4.47
CA PHE A 73 -1.39 -8.11 -3.32
C PHE A 73 -2.60 -7.21 -3.41
N GLY A 74 -3.75 -7.74 -2.98
CA GLY A 74 -4.98 -6.99 -2.82
C GLY A 74 -5.05 -6.33 -1.44
N CYS A 75 -5.63 -5.13 -1.39
CA CYS A 75 -5.94 -4.45 -0.14
C CYS A 75 -7.39 -3.95 -0.16
N GLU A 76 -8.07 -4.04 0.97
CA GLU A 76 -9.32 -3.33 1.23
C GLU A 76 -9.08 -2.21 2.23
N MET A 77 -9.55 -1.00 1.92
CA MET A 77 -9.49 0.15 2.81
C MET A 77 -10.89 0.56 3.25
N LEU A 78 -11.11 0.63 4.56
CA LEU A 78 -12.28 1.27 5.15
C LEU A 78 -11.91 2.70 5.57
N GLU A 79 -12.38 3.66 4.79
CA GLU A 79 -12.16 5.09 4.99
C GLU A 79 -13.32 5.70 5.79
N ASN A 80 -12.99 6.42 6.86
CA ASN A 80 -13.94 7.12 7.72
C ASN A 80 -15.09 6.24 8.29
N GLY A 81 -14.90 4.91 8.31
CA GLY A 81 -15.87 3.95 8.82
C GLY A 81 -17.08 3.68 7.91
N SER A 82 -17.10 4.22 6.68
CA SER A 82 -18.26 4.08 5.79
C SER A 82 -17.91 3.78 4.34
N THR A 83 -16.75 4.24 3.87
CA THR A 83 -16.38 4.11 2.46
C THR A 83 -15.40 2.96 2.33
N VAL A 84 -15.80 1.92 1.59
CA VAL A 84 -14.91 0.79 1.27
C VAL A 84 -14.34 1.00 -0.12
N THR A 85 -13.02 1.02 -0.21
CA THR A 85 -12.27 1.00 -1.47
C THR A 85 -11.34 -0.21 -1.48
N ARG A 86 -10.97 -0.67 -2.67
CA ARG A 86 -10.03 -1.79 -2.82
C ARG A 86 -9.03 -1.48 -3.91
N ASP A 87 -7.82 -1.98 -3.77
CA ASP A 87 -6.78 -1.85 -4.76
C ASP A 87 -5.99 -3.15 -4.95
N VAL A 88 -5.24 -3.20 -6.06
CA VAL A 88 -4.16 -4.16 -6.24
C VAL A 88 -2.86 -3.37 -6.30
N SER A 89 -1.93 -3.76 -5.44
CA SER A 89 -0.57 -3.26 -5.42
C SER A 89 0.39 -4.28 -6.02
N ALA A 90 1.39 -3.77 -6.74
CA ALA A 90 2.55 -4.51 -7.19
C ALA A 90 3.80 -3.90 -6.55
N ALA A 91 4.63 -4.71 -5.91
CA ALA A 91 5.87 -4.28 -5.27
C ALA A 91 7.07 -5.08 -5.77
N VAL A 92 8.19 -4.38 -5.98
CA VAL A 92 9.52 -4.99 -6.14
C VAL A 92 10.20 -4.92 -4.79
N LEU A 93 10.66 -6.07 -4.29
CA LEU A 93 11.36 -6.18 -3.02
C LEU A 93 12.81 -6.62 -3.26
N VAL A 94 13.71 -6.10 -2.43
CA VAL A 94 15.13 -6.47 -2.40
C VAL A 94 15.54 -6.85 -0.99
N ARG A 95 16.43 -7.82 -0.87
CA ARG A 95 17.02 -8.19 0.41
C ARG A 95 18.24 -7.33 0.68
N ASP A 96 18.19 -6.51 1.73
CA ASP A 96 19.23 -5.60 2.18
C ASP A 96 19.52 -5.86 3.66
N GLN A 97 20.79 -6.13 4.00
CA GLN A 97 21.22 -6.47 5.37
C GLN A 97 20.32 -7.56 6.02
N ASP A 98 20.11 -8.65 5.28
CA ASP A 98 19.23 -9.79 5.64
C ASP A 98 17.73 -9.49 5.79
N ARG A 99 17.29 -8.26 5.53
CA ARG A 99 15.88 -7.83 5.59
C ARG A 99 15.30 -7.55 4.20
N TRP A 100 14.06 -7.94 3.96
CA TRP A 100 13.33 -7.51 2.75
C TRP A 100 12.87 -6.06 2.88
N ARG A 101 13.13 -5.25 1.86
CA ARG A 101 12.66 -3.86 1.72
C ARG A 101 11.98 -3.66 0.37
N ILE A 102 10.97 -2.79 0.33
CA ILE A 102 10.30 -2.41 -0.92
C ILE A 102 11.16 -1.39 -1.66
N ALA A 103 11.58 -1.72 -2.87
CA ALA A 103 12.34 -0.83 -3.76
C ALA A 103 11.42 0.06 -4.61
N ALA A 104 10.25 -0.44 -4.99
CA ALA A 104 9.22 0.31 -5.71
C ALA A 104 7.84 -0.33 -5.49
N GLN A 105 6.80 0.49 -5.49
CA GLN A 105 5.42 0.02 -5.44
C GLN A 105 4.51 0.84 -6.35
N ALA A 106 3.64 0.17 -7.10
CA ALA A 106 2.59 0.78 -7.91
C ALA A 106 1.25 0.15 -7.54
N TRP A 107 0.16 0.90 -7.69
CA TRP A 107 -1.17 0.35 -7.46
C TRP A 107 -2.20 0.95 -8.41
N ASP A 108 -3.32 0.26 -8.54
CA ASP A 108 -4.52 0.75 -9.20
C ASP A 108 -5.77 0.26 -8.46
N ASN A 109 -6.84 1.06 -8.53
CA ASN A 109 -8.05 0.83 -7.75
C ASN A 109 -8.99 -0.15 -8.48
N GLU A 110 -9.73 -0.93 -7.70
CA GLU A 110 -10.88 -1.67 -8.19
C GLU A 110 -11.97 -0.71 -8.70
N THR A 111 -12.61 -1.07 -9.82
CA THR A 111 -13.77 -0.34 -10.35
C THR A 111 -14.90 -1.31 -10.68
N GLU A 112 -16.02 -0.80 -11.19
CA GLU A 112 -17.10 -1.66 -11.70
C GLU A 112 -16.67 -2.49 -12.90
N THR A 113 -15.81 -1.94 -13.76
CA THR A 113 -15.36 -2.57 -15.01
C THR A 113 -14.01 -3.28 -14.89
N ARG A 114 -13.32 -3.13 -13.75
CA ARG A 114 -12.03 -3.74 -13.46
C ARG A 114 -12.05 -4.31 -12.05
N LYS A 115 -12.30 -5.61 -11.97
CA LYS A 115 -12.33 -6.35 -10.70
C LYS A 115 -10.95 -6.86 -10.31
N ILE A 116 -10.74 -6.96 -9.00
CA ILE A 116 -9.55 -7.61 -8.45
C ILE A 116 -9.60 -9.10 -8.85
N PRO A 117 -8.47 -9.69 -9.31
CA PRO A 117 -8.38 -11.12 -9.56
C PRO A 117 -8.78 -11.96 -8.34
N ASP A 118 -9.45 -13.09 -8.55
CA ASP A 118 -10.04 -13.90 -7.47
C ASP A 118 -9.02 -14.34 -6.41
N ASP A 119 -7.81 -14.67 -6.85
CA ASP A 119 -6.67 -15.06 -6.02
C ASP A 119 -6.13 -13.93 -5.13
N LEU A 120 -6.41 -12.68 -5.49
CA LEU A 120 -6.06 -11.49 -4.70
C LEU A 120 -7.26 -10.87 -3.97
N ALA A 121 -8.48 -11.33 -4.26
CA ALA A 121 -9.72 -10.73 -3.78
C ALA A 121 -10.22 -11.31 -2.45
N VAL A 122 -9.59 -12.36 -1.91
CA VAL A 122 -10.02 -13.00 -0.66
C VAL A 122 -8.93 -12.86 0.38
N ARG A 123 -9.32 -12.54 1.60
CA ARG A 123 -8.41 -12.50 2.74
C ARG A 123 -7.82 -13.89 2.99
N GLU A 124 -6.49 -13.98 3.00
CA GLU A 124 -5.80 -15.19 3.43
C GLU A 124 -6.10 -15.47 4.91
N ALA A 125 -6.38 -16.73 5.22
CA ALA A 125 -6.58 -17.17 6.60
C ALA A 125 -5.24 -17.06 7.35
N PRO A 126 -5.24 -16.56 8.61
CA PRO A 126 -4.02 -16.38 9.40
C PRO A 126 -3.31 -17.70 9.74
#